data_AF-A0A553KRM8-F1
#
_entry.id   AF-A0A553KRM8-F1
#
_cell.length_a   1.000
_cell.length_b   1.000
_cell.length_c   1.000
_cell.angle_alpha   90.00
_cell.angle_beta   90.00
_cell.angle_gamma   90.00
#
_symmetry.space_group_name_H-M   'P 1'
#
loop_
_entity.id
_entity.type
_entity.pdbx_description
1 polymer ?
#
loop_
_entity_poly.entity_id
_entity_poly.type
_entity_poly.pdbx_seq_one_letter_code
_entity_poly.pdbx_strand_id
1 'polypeptide(L)'
;MKWSKLLVSTLVVSSLAAAAPAFAEREIADEPAWDSEPAPHNYDPQKREEADKRVFDKESFQLAANPVIVIDPGHGGDDPGAVGNGLKEKDLTLDIGLRAKNYIVANYPATVYMTRSSDTTVSLSSRTSFANAQNADFFVSMHINAATDASANGVETYAYPGSVNGKRLATETYNQLKSSFANPRGVKEYAYYVLTYTNMPATLGETGFISNASDASKLAQSSFRQTLATQYASGMHRYWWGF
;
A
#
# COMPACT_ATOMS: atom_id res chain seq x y z
N MET A 1 -43.38 26.98 -55.53
CA MET A 1 -41.98 27.12 -55.08
C MET A 1 -41.97 27.66 -53.66
N LYS A 2 -41.85 26.78 -52.67
CA LYS A 2 -41.69 27.13 -51.25
C LYS A 2 -40.37 26.52 -50.76
N TRP A 3 -39.58 27.35 -50.12
CA TRP A 3 -38.25 27.05 -49.58
C TRP A 3 -38.39 26.25 -48.28
N SER A 4 -37.65 25.15 -48.13
CA SER A 4 -37.42 24.50 -46.83
C SER A 4 -35.95 24.64 -46.46
N LYS A 5 -35.70 25.40 -45.37
CA LYS A 5 -34.39 25.52 -44.73
C LYS A 5 -34.15 24.25 -43.91
N LEU A 6 -33.07 23.53 -44.20
CA LEU A 6 -32.58 22.43 -43.37
C LEU A 6 -31.72 23.03 -42.25
N LEU A 7 -32.20 23.00 -41.00
CA LEU A 7 -31.39 23.28 -39.82
C LEU A 7 -30.55 22.04 -39.52
N VAL A 8 -29.24 22.13 -39.71
CA VAL A 8 -28.29 21.17 -39.15
C VAL A 8 -28.04 21.57 -37.71
N SER A 9 -28.61 20.81 -36.77
CA SER A 9 -28.34 20.97 -35.35
C SER A 9 -27.02 20.26 -35.04
N THR A 10 -25.95 21.02 -34.81
CA THR A 10 -24.69 20.51 -34.26
C THR A 10 -24.91 20.06 -32.82
N LEU A 11 -24.88 18.74 -32.60
CA LEU A 11 -24.75 18.17 -31.27
C LEU A 11 -23.37 18.54 -30.72
N VAL A 12 -23.32 19.47 -29.78
CA VAL A 12 -22.14 19.67 -28.92
C VAL A 12 -22.20 18.56 -27.88
N VAL A 13 -21.41 17.51 -28.07
CA VAL A 13 -21.15 16.52 -27.01
C VAL A 13 -20.22 17.21 -26.02
N SER A 14 -20.78 17.85 -25.00
CA SER A 14 -20.03 18.26 -23.82
C SER A 14 -19.58 17.00 -23.10
N SER A 15 -18.31 16.64 -23.22
CA SER A 15 -17.70 15.64 -22.35
C SER A 15 -17.83 16.10 -20.92
N LEU A 16 -18.67 15.42 -20.13
CA LEU A 16 -18.61 15.51 -18.68
C LEU A 16 -17.23 15.00 -18.26
N ALA A 17 -16.32 15.93 -17.96
CA ALA A 17 -15.19 15.61 -17.11
C ALA A 17 -15.79 15.15 -15.78
N ALA A 18 -15.68 13.86 -15.48
CA ALA A 18 -15.99 13.36 -14.16
C ALA A 18 -15.08 14.09 -13.17
N ALA A 19 -15.67 14.95 -12.35
CA ALA A 19 -14.95 15.59 -11.26
C ALA A 19 -14.39 14.48 -10.37
N ALA A 20 -13.06 14.43 -10.22
CA ALA A 20 -12.42 13.55 -9.27
C ALA A 20 -13.05 13.79 -7.89
N PRO A 21 -13.47 12.75 -7.15
CA PRO A 21 -14.03 12.92 -5.83
C PRO A 21 -13.01 13.64 -4.95
N ALA A 22 -13.46 14.60 -4.14
CA ALA A 22 -12.63 15.27 -3.15
C ALA A 22 -12.02 14.21 -2.23
N PHE A 23 -10.72 13.96 -2.38
CA PHE A 23 -9.97 13.01 -1.56
C PHE A 23 -9.86 13.57 -0.14
N ALA A 24 -10.01 12.70 0.88
CA ALA A 24 -9.76 13.06 2.26
C ALA A 24 -8.37 13.69 2.40
N GLU A 25 -8.26 14.80 3.14
CA GLU A 25 -7.00 15.51 3.33
C GLU A 25 -5.93 14.57 3.91
N ARG A 26 -4.74 14.63 3.30
CA ARG A 26 -3.53 13.90 3.70
C ARG A 26 -3.06 14.48 5.04
N GLU A 27 -3.44 13.84 6.14
CA GLU A 27 -3.19 14.46 7.45
C GLU A 27 -1.71 14.51 7.84
N ILE A 28 -0.88 13.49 7.57
CA ILE A 28 0.54 13.49 7.96
C ILE A 28 1.49 12.72 7.03
N ALA A 29 1.12 11.54 6.55
CA ALA A 29 2.01 10.70 5.73
C ALA A 29 2.44 11.38 4.42
N ASP A 30 3.74 11.39 4.12
CA ASP A 30 4.33 12.12 2.99
C ASP A 30 4.67 11.23 1.76
N GLU A 31 3.81 10.26 1.44
CA GLU A 31 3.97 9.41 0.26
C GLU A 31 3.41 9.99 -1.06
N PRO A 32 4.05 9.78 -2.22
CA PRO A 32 3.61 10.39 -3.48
C PRO A 32 2.18 10.01 -3.88
N ALA A 33 1.36 11.02 -4.21
CA ALA A 33 0.02 10.83 -4.75
C ALA A 33 0.04 10.21 -6.15
N TRP A 34 -1.11 9.71 -6.60
CA TRP A 34 -1.25 8.98 -7.87
C TRP A 34 -0.82 9.76 -9.11
N ASP A 35 -0.89 11.09 -9.10
CA ASP A 35 -0.54 11.95 -10.24
C ASP A 35 0.93 12.41 -10.23
N SER A 36 1.74 11.89 -9.30
CA SER A 36 3.18 12.23 -9.18
C SER A 36 4.03 11.77 -10.36
N GLU A 37 3.60 10.72 -11.09
CA GLU A 37 4.22 10.27 -12.33
C GLU A 37 3.18 9.49 -13.20
N PRO A 38 3.46 9.20 -14.48
CA PRO A 38 2.52 8.46 -15.33
C PRO A 38 2.24 7.04 -14.82
N ALA A 39 1.02 6.54 -15.08
CA ALA A 39 0.66 5.15 -14.82
C ALA A 39 1.65 4.18 -15.50
N PRO A 40 1.97 3.02 -14.87
CA PRO A 40 2.82 2.02 -15.49
C PRO A 40 2.12 1.42 -16.71
N HIS A 41 2.89 1.02 -17.73
CA HIS A 41 2.39 0.48 -18.98
C HIS A 41 1.50 -0.76 -18.85
N ASN A 42 1.58 -1.49 -17.73
CA ASN A 42 0.83 -2.72 -17.46
C ASN A 42 -0.25 -2.53 -16.37
N TYR A 43 -0.58 -1.29 -16.02
CA TYR A 43 -1.77 -1.01 -15.22
C TYR A 43 -3.03 -1.33 -16.02
N ASP A 44 -3.97 -2.02 -15.38
CA ASP A 44 -5.23 -2.44 -15.96
C ASP A 44 -6.37 -2.21 -14.95
N PRO A 45 -7.20 -1.18 -15.15
CA PRO A 45 -8.28 -0.85 -14.21
C PRO A 45 -9.37 -1.93 -14.16
N GLN A 46 -9.58 -2.70 -15.22
CA GLN A 46 -10.56 -3.79 -15.22
C GLN A 46 -10.06 -4.94 -14.34
N LYS A 47 -8.80 -5.35 -14.50
CA LYS A 47 -8.19 -6.36 -13.62
C LYS A 47 -8.20 -5.93 -12.15
N ARG A 48 -7.91 -4.65 -11.89
CA ARG A 48 -8.00 -4.08 -10.53
C ARG A 48 -9.40 -4.24 -9.94
N GLU A 49 -10.43 -3.87 -10.70
CA GLU A 49 -11.82 -3.98 -10.25
C GLU A 49 -12.23 -5.45 -10.02
N GLU A 50 -11.83 -6.36 -10.92
CA GLU A 50 -12.07 -7.81 -10.76
C GLU A 50 -11.37 -8.38 -9.53
N ALA A 51 -10.12 -8.00 -9.29
CA ALA A 51 -9.37 -8.43 -8.12
C ALA A 51 -9.99 -7.93 -6.81
N ASP A 52 -10.49 -6.69 -6.79
CA ASP A 52 -11.12 -6.11 -5.61
C ASP A 52 -12.51 -6.69 -5.31
N LYS A 53 -13.18 -7.28 -6.31
CA LYS A 53 -14.48 -7.97 -6.13
C LYS A 53 -14.37 -9.42 -5.64
N ARG A 54 -13.16 -9.99 -5.53
CA ARG A 54 -12.99 -11.37 -5.05
C ARG A 54 -13.57 -11.52 -3.64
N VAL A 55 -14.50 -12.45 -3.46
CA VAL A 55 -15.10 -12.74 -2.15
C VAL A 55 -14.29 -13.82 -1.46
N PHE A 56 -13.80 -13.52 -0.26
CA PHE A 56 -13.12 -14.46 0.62
C PHE A 56 -14.15 -14.94 1.66
N ASP A 57 -14.81 -16.08 1.41
CA ASP A 57 -15.81 -16.67 2.30
C ASP A 57 -15.31 -17.96 2.95
N LYS A 58 -16.01 -18.42 4.00
CA LYS A 58 -15.62 -19.57 4.81
C LYS A 58 -15.52 -20.89 4.05
N GLU A 59 -16.24 -21.02 2.93
CA GLU A 59 -16.19 -22.21 2.09
C GLU A 59 -15.04 -22.12 1.07
N SER A 60 -14.68 -20.92 0.60
CA SER A 60 -13.52 -20.69 -0.25
C SER A 60 -12.18 -20.75 0.50
N PHE A 61 -12.16 -20.56 1.82
CA PHE A 61 -10.96 -20.72 2.65
C PHE A 61 -10.46 -22.16 2.79
N GLN A 62 -11.28 -23.19 2.48
CA GLN A 62 -10.85 -24.59 2.56
C GLN A 62 -10.00 -25.05 1.36
N LEU A 63 -9.84 -24.21 0.32
CA LEU A 63 -9.03 -24.49 -0.87
C LEU A 63 -8.17 -23.30 -1.34
N ALA A 64 -7.94 -22.27 -0.50
CA ALA A 64 -7.24 -21.07 -0.94
C ALA A 64 -5.81 -21.40 -1.41
N ALA A 65 -5.57 -21.21 -2.71
CA ALA A 65 -4.27 -21.42 -3.34
C ALA A 65 -3.16 -20.63 -2.63
N ASN A 66 -1.92 -21.10 -2.75
CA ASN A 66 -0.76 -20.40 -2.23
C ASN A 66 -0.68 -19.00 -2.85
N PRO A 67 -0.83 -17.90 -2.08
CA PRO A 67 -0.89 -16.57 -2.67
C PRO A 67 0.45 -16.15 -3.23
N VAL A 68 0.42 -15.31 -4.27
CA VAL A 68 1.57 -14.50 -4.69
C VAL A 68 1.50 -13.15 -3.99
N ILE A 69 2.45 -12.90 -3.10
CA ILE A 69 2.55 -11.67 -2.31
C ILE A 69 3.71 -10.84 -2.86
N VAL A 70 3.48 -9.54 -3.05
CA VAL A 70 4.57 -8.58 -3.28
C VAL A 70 4.69 -7.66 -2.08
N ILE A 71 5.86 -7.72 -1.43
CA ILE A 71 6.24 -6.81 -0.36
C ILE A 71 7.06 -5.67 -0.97
N ASP A 72 6.71 -4.44 -0.63
CA ASP A 72 7.36 -3.24 -1.11
C ASP A 72 7.99 -2.46 0.05
N PRO A 73 9.29 -2.65 0.31
CA PRO A 73 10.02 -1.77 1.21
C PRO A 73 10.13 -0.37 0.59
N GLY A 74 9.50 0.64 1.19
CA GLY A 74 9.51 2.02 0.74
C GLY A 74 10.93 2.58 0.53
N HIS A 75 11.08 3.55 -0.37
CA HIS A 75 12.36 4.25 -0.65
C HIS A 75 13.49 3.31 -1.13
N GLY A 76 14.75 3.72 -0.98
CA GLY A 76 15.94 2.93 -1.33
C GLY A 76 16.91 3.64 -2.27
N GLY A 77 18.18 3.27 -2.21
CA GLY A 77 19.26 3.88 -2.97
C GLY A 77 19.41 5.36 -2.63
N ASP A 78 19.22 6.22 -3.63
CA ASP A 78 19.39 7.66 -3.50
C ASP A 78 18.26 8.33 -2.70
N ASP A 79 17.12 7.67 -2.55
CA ASP A 79 16.00 8.13 -1.74
C ASP A 79 16.11 7.52 -0.33
N PRO A 80 16.48 8.31 0.70
CA PRO A 80 16.54 7.81 2.07
C PRO A 80 15.18 7.62 2.73
N GLY A 81 14.11 8.14 2.12
CA GLY A 81 12.84 8.42 2.81
C GLY A 81 13.04 9.44 3.93
N ALA A 82 12.19 9.36 4.94
CA ALA A 82 12.35 10.18 6.11
C ALA A 82 13.65 9.87 6.88
N VAL A 83 14.28 10.93 7.40
CA VAL A 83 15.50 10.84 8.21
C VAL A 83 15.25 11.56 9.54
N GLY A 84 15.48 10.86 10.65
CA GLY A 84 15.23 11.39 11.98
C GLY A 84 15.86 10.52 13.05
N ASN A 85 16.27 11.13 14.16
CA ASN A 85 16.82 10.40 15.32
C ASN A 85 17.98 9.43 14.98
N GLY A 86 18.80 9.75 13.97
CA GLY A 86 19.91 8.91 13.51
C GLY A 86 19.51 7.70 12.67
N LEU A 87 18.23 7.59 12.30
CA LEU A 87 17.68 6.51 11.48
C LEU A 87 17.33 7.03 10.08
N LYS A 88 17.30 6.12 9.12
CA LYS A 88 16.77 6.34 7.77
C LYS A 88 15.65 5.36 7.52
N GLU A 89 14.54 5.86 7.00
CA GLU A 89 13.38 5.05 6.70
C GLU A 89 13.71 3.89 5.77
N LYS A 90 14.45 4.14 4.68
CA LYS A 90 14.83 3.10 3.71
C LYS A 90 15.52 1.87 4.32
N ASP A 91 16.27 2.06 5.40
CA ASP A 91 17.02 0.99 6.07
C ASP A 91 16.06 0.19 6.97
N LEU A 92 15.14 0.87 7.65
CA LEU A 92 14.11 0.27 8.51
C LEU A 92 13.11 -0.55 7.67
N THR A 93 12.60 0.03 6.58
CA THR A 93 11.61 -0.63 5.72
C THR A 93 12.22 -1.86 5.04
N LEU A 94 13.48 -1.81 4.63
CA LEU A 94 14.20 -2.96 4.07
C LEU A 94 14.34 -4.09 5.10
N ASP A 95 14.81 -3.78 6.31
CA ASP A 95 15.01 -4.77 7.38
C ASP A 95 13.67 -5.42 7.78
N ILE A 96 12.60 -4.63 7.95
CA ILE A 96 11.25 -5.13 8.25
C ILE A 96 10.74 -6.01 7.11
N GLY A 97 10.85 -5.56 5.85
CA GLY A 97 10.40 -6.30 4.67
C GLY A 97 11.11 -7.65 4.49
N LEU A 98 12.43 -7.68 4.67
CA LEU A 98 13.22 -8.92 4.61
C LEU A 98 12.82 -9.90 5.70
N ARG A 99 12.63 -9.43 6.94
CA ARG A 99 12.16 -10.26 8.05
C ARG A 99 10.75 -10.79 7.80
N ALA A 100 9.85 -9.96 7.27
CA ALA A 100 8.47 -10.35 6.97
C ALA A 100 8.45 -11.44 5.90
N LYS A 101 9.22 -11.25 4.81
CA LYS A 101 9.40 -12.29 3.79
C LYS A 101 9.91 -13.60 4.39
N ASN A 102 10.99 -13.54 5.18
CA ASN A 102 11.58 -14.74 5.77
C ASN A 102 10.60 -15.45 6.70
N TYR A 103 9.85 -14.70 7.50
CA TYR A 103 8.81 -15.26 8.37
C TYR A 103 7.70 -15.93 7.56
N ILE A 104 7.19 -15.28 6.51
CA ILE A 104 6.12 -15.82 5.66
C ILE A 104 6.58 -17.11 4.99
N VAL A 105 7.75 -17.11 4.34
CA VAL A 105 8.28 -18.29 3.63
C VAL A 105 8.51 -19.47 4.58
N ALA A 106 8.85 -19.22 5.84
CA ALA A 106 9.07 -20.26 6.83
C ALA A 106 7.76 -20.82 7.44
N ASN A 107 6.66 -20.06 7.43
CA ASN A 107 5.46 -20.39 8.22
C ASN A 107 4.18 -20.55 7.38
N TYR A 108 4.11 -20.00 6.18
CA TYR A 108 2.91 -19.97 5.35
C TYR A 108 3.18 -20.52 3.94
N PRO A 109 2.21 -21.21 3.33
CA PRO A 109 2.34 -21.67 1.95
C PRO A 109 2.07 -20.49 0.99
N ALA A 110 3.05 -19.60 0.82
CA ALA A 110 2.96 -18.42 -0.02
C ALA A 110 4.22 -18.21 -0.87
N THR A 111 4.04 -17.62 -2.05
CA THR A 111 5.16 -17.10 -2.86
C THR A 111 5.34 -15.63 -2.55
N VAL A 112 6.56 -15.22 -2.15
CA VAL A 112 6.82 -13.82 -1.76
C VAL A 112 7.92 -13.20 -2.63
N TYR A 113 7.52 -12.18 -3.39
CA TYR A 113 8.43 -11.29 -4.11
C TYR A 113 8.63 -9.99 -3.34
N MET A 114 9.74 -9.31 -3.64
CA MET A 114 10.02 -7.98 -3.08
C MET A 114 10.39 -7.02 -4.20
N THR A 115 9.88 -5.80 -4.16
CA THR A 115 10.27 -4.74 -5.12
C THR A 115 11.75 -4.39 -5.02
N ARG A 116 12.32 -4.50 -3.81
CA ARG A 116 13.77 -4.50 -3.56
C ARG A 116 14.13 -5.42 -2.40
N SER A 117 15.31 -6.02 -2.47
CA SER A 117 15.88 -6.87 -1.40
C SER A 117 17.28 -6.40 -0.96
N SER A 118 17.68 -5.22 -1.43
CA SER A 118 18.90 -4.51 -1.04
C SER A 118 18.65 -2.99 -1.07
N ASP A 119 19.65 -2.19 -0.72
CA ASP A 119 19.58 -0.73 -0.78
C ASP A 119 19.76 -0.24 -2.23
N THR A 120 18.68 -0.29 -3.01
CA THR A 120 18.64 0.09 -4.42
C THR A 120 17.49 1.03 -4.71
N THR A 121 17.72 2.01 -5.59
CA THR A 121 16.68 2.91 -6.08
C THR A 121 15.66 2.12 -6.91
N VAL A 122 14.38 2.25 -6.58
CA VAL A 122 13.25 1.69 -7.35
C VAL A 122 12.17 2.75 -7.48
N SER A 123 11.82 3.14 -8.72
CA SER A 123 10.77 4.13 -8.98
C SER A 123 9.38 3.58 -8.63
N LEU A 124 8.40 4.45 -8.39
CA LEU A 124 7.05 4.02 -8.04
C LEU A 124 6.42 3.17 -9.16
N SER A 125 6.62 3.55 -10.42
CA SER A 125 6.18 2.86 -11.61
C SER A 125 6.84 1.49 -11.74
N SER A 126 8.12 1.36 -11.34
CA SER A 126 8.80 0.06 -11.31
C SER A 126 8.22 -0.85 -10.23
N ARG A 127 7.88 -0.31 -9.04
CA ARG A 127 7.26 -1.07 -7.94
C ARG A 127 5.92 -1.67 -8.37
N THR A 128 5.05 -0.83 -8.93
CA THR A 128 3.71 -1.24 -9.38
C THR A 128 3.78 -2.12 -10.62
N SER A 129 4.64 -1.77 -11.61
CA SER A 129 4.86 -2.61 -12.80
C SER A 129 5.34 -4.01 -12.44
N PHE A 130 6.27 -4.10 -11.48
CA PHE A 130 6.78 -5.37 -10.99
C PHE A 130 5.68 -6.19 -10.34
N ALA A 131 4.89 -5.60 -9.44
CA ALA A 131 3.78 -6.31 -8.79
C ALA A 131 2.73 -6.82 -9.78
N ASN A 132 2.39 -5.99 -10.76
CA ASN A 132 1.47 -6.34 -11.85
C ASN A 132 2.03 -7.49 -12.71
N ALA A 133 3.33 -7.48 -13.02
CA ALA A 133 3.97 -8.52 -13.80
C ALA A 133 4.06 -9.88 -13.06
N GLN A 134 4.12 -9.87 -11.73
CA GLN A 134 4.07 -11.10 -10.93
C GLN A 134 2.66 -11.68 -10.83
N ASN A 135 1.63 -11.00 -11.33
CA ASN A 135 0.22 -11.33 -11.10
C ASN A 135 -0.05 -11.51 -9.59
N ALA A 136 0.50 -10.62 -8.76
CA ALA A 136 0.36 -10.72 -7.32
C ALA A 136 -1.12 -10.73 -6.92
N ASP A 137 -1.45 -11.55 -5.92
CA ASP A 137 -2.78 -11.60 -5.33
C ASP A 137 -3.03 -10.41 -4.42
N PHE A 138 -1.98 -9.89 -3.78
CA PHE A 138 -2.01 -8.63 -3.04
C PHE A 138 -0.63 -8.02 -2.86
N PHE A 139 -0.62 -6.71 -2.60
CA PHE A 139 0.57 -5.88 -2.46
C PHE A 139 0.61 -5.19 -1.09
N VAL A 140 1.77 -5.20 -0.44
CA VAL A 140 1.97 -4.58 0.89
C VAL A 140 3.19 -3.68 0.84
N SER A 141 2.96 -2.37 0.89
CA SER A 141 4.02 -1.36 1.02
C SER A 141 4.27 -1.01 2.48
N MET A 142 5.54 -0.90 2.86
CA MET A 142 6.00 -0.70 4.22
C MET A 142 6.81 0.59 4.31
N HIS A 143 6.34 1.53 5.13
CA HIS A 143 6.87 2.87 5.34
C HIS A 143 6.94 3.22 6.84
N ILE A 144 7.66 4.28 7.15
CA ILE A 144 7.83 4.87 8.47
C ILE A 144 7.58 6.37 8.36
N ASN A 145 6.58 6.83 9.09
CA ASN A 145 6.08 8.18 8.96
C ASN A 145 7.08 9.21 9.49
N ALA A 146 6.86 10.47 9.14
CA ALA A 146 7.51 11.63 9.73
C ALA A 146 6.55 12.81 9.78
N ALA A 147 6.74 13.65 10.79
CA ALA A 147 5.94 14.86 10.97
C ALA A 147 6.81 16.01 11.47
N THR A 148 6.45 17.24 11.08
CA THR A 148 7.04 18.47 11.61
C THR A 148 6.85 18.57 13.12
N ASP A 149 5.67 18.19 13.63
CA ASP A 149 5.43 18.04 15.06
C ASP A 149 5.99 16.69 15.53
N ALA A 150 7.15 16.72 16.20
CA ALA A 150 7.82 15.54 16.71
C ALA A 150 7.03 14.79 17.80
N SER A 151 5.92 15.34 18.30
CA SER A 151 5.00 14.63 19.22
C SER A 151 4.11 13.61 18.50
N ALA A 152 3.90 13.77 17.18
CA ALA A 152 3.13 12.81 16.38
C ALA A 152 3.81 11.44 16.42
N ASN A 153 3.05 10.42 16.81
CA ASN A 153 3.52 9.05 16.96
C ASN A 153 2.39 8.07 16.62
N GLY A 154 2.74 6.80 16.48
CA GLY A 154 1.79 5.72 16.30
C GLY A 154 1.84 5.03 14.95
N VAL A 155 0.81 4.25 14.67
CA VAL A 155 0.69 3.46 13.44
C VAL A 155 -0.62 3.74 12.73
N GLU A 156 -0.55 3.85 11.41
CA GLU A 156 -1.69 3.92 10.50
C GLU A 156 -1.44 3.03 9.28
N THR A 157 -2.52 2.64 8.61
CA THR A 157 -2.47 1.92 7.34
C THR A 157 -3.39 2.60 6.35
N TYR A 158 -3.09 2.45 5.06
CA TYR A 158 -3.78 3.09 3.97
C TYR A 158 -4.21 2.07 2.94
N ALA A 159 -5.43 2.24 2.43
CA ALA A 159 -5.93 1.56 1.23
C ALA A 159 -6.32 2.59 0.17
N TYR A 160 -6.45 2.15 -1.08
CA TYR A 160 -7.02 3.00 -2.12
C TYR A 160 -8.51 3.29 -1.81
N PRO A 161 -8.99 4.54 -2.00
CA PRO A 161 -10.39 4.91 -1.76
C PRO A 161 -11.39 4.01 -2.48
N GLY A 162 -12.33 3.43 -1.73
CA GLY A 162 -13.35 2.52 -2.27
C GLY A 162 -12.88 1.11 -2.61
N SER A 163 -11.61 0.75 -2.35
CA SER A 163 -11.15 -0.64 -2.49
C SER A 163 -11.61 -1.48 -1.31
N VAL A 164 -12.52 -2.42 -1.54
CA VAL A 164 -13.09 -3.29 -0.49
C VAL A 164 -12.02 -4.22 0.07
N ASN A 165 -11.29 -4.90 -0.81
CA ASN A 165 -10.27 -5.85 -0.40
C ASN A 165 -8.97 -5.18 0.03
N GLY A 166 -8.62 -4.03 -0.56
CA GLY A 166 -7.51 -3.19 -0.06
C GLY A 166 -7.78 -2.71 1.37
N LYS A 167 -9.01 -2.24 1.65
CA LYS A 167 -9.40 -1.83 3.02
C LYS A 167 -9.38 -3.00 4.00
N ARG A 168 -9.82 -4.20 3.58
CA ARG A 168 -9.73 -5.40 4.41
C ARG A 168 -8.27 -5.77 4.72
N LEU A 169 -7.40 -5.77 3.71
CA LEU A 169 -5.97 -6.02 3.88
C LEU A 169 -5.32 -5.01 4.83
N ALA A 170 -5.61 -3.72 4.65
CA ALA A 170 -5.14 -2.65 5.55
C ALA A 170 -5.64 -2.86 6.98
N THR A 171 -6.91 -3.24 7.15
CA THR A 171 -7.53 -3.49 8.46
C THR A 171 -6.90 -4.68 9.19
N GLU A 172 -6.70 -5.81 8.51
CA GLU A 172 -6.07 -6.98 9.12
C GLU A 172 -4.62 -6.70 9.51
N THR A 173 -3.88 -6.00 8.64
CA THR A 173 -2.51 -5.55 8.91
C THR A 173 -2.45 -4.62 10.11
N TYR A 174 -3.30 -3.59 10.14
CA TYR A 174 -3.42 -2.65 11.24
C TYR A 174 -3.76 -3.32 12.58
N ASN A 175 -4.69 -4.28 12.56
CA ASN A 175 -5.11 -5.00 13.76
C ASN A 175 -3.96 -5.75 14.44
N GLN A 176 -2.99 -6.25 13.67
CA GLN A 176 -1.79 -6.89 14.23
C GLN A 176 -0.79 -5.86 14.75
N LEU A 177 -0.61 -4.74 14.05
CA LEU A 177 0.41 -3.73 14.37
C LEU A 177 0.03 -2.85 15.57
N LYS A 178 -1.25 -2.49 15.70
CA LYS A 178 -1.71 -1.43 16.62
C LYS A 178 -1.32 -1.62 18.09
N SER A 179 -1.14 -2.86 18.55
CA SER A 179 -0.77 -3.16 19.94
C SER A 179 0.70 -2.83 20.26
N SER A 180 1.56 -2.66 19.26
CA SER A 180 2.98 -2.29 19.40
C SER A 180 3.19 -0.79 19.66
N PHE A 181 2.16 0.03 19.45
CA PHE A 181 2.25 1.49 19.44
C PHE A 181 1.35 2.12 20.49
N ALA A 182 1.77 3.26 21.02
CA ALA A 182 0.99 4.00 22.03
C ALA A 182 -0.25 4.65 21.41
N ASN A 183 -0.17 5.07 20.15
CA ASN A 183 -1.22 5.78 19.46
C ASN A 183 -1.70 5.00 18.21
N PRO A 184 -2.81 4.27 18.29
CA PRO A 184 -3.42 3.61 17.13
C PRO A 184 -4.17 4.65 16.27
N ARG A 185 -3.64 5.01 15.10
CA ARG A 185 -4.13 6.12 14.23
C ARG A 185 -5.15 5.69 13.16
N GLY A 186 -5.47 4.40 13.10
CA GLY A 186 -6.55 3.86 12.27
C GLY A 186 -6.14 3.38 10.88
N VAL A 187 -7.16 2.92 10.16
CA VAL A 187 -7.12 2.59 8.73
C VAL A 187 -7.68 3.78 7.98
N LYS A 188 -6.93 4.28 7.01
CA LYS A 188 -7.22 5.46 6.21
C LYS A 188 -7.32 5.10 4.73
N GLU A 189 -7.87 6.02 3.95
CA GLU A 189 -7.97 5.86 2.50
C GLU A 189 -7.30 7.05 1.82
N TYR A 190 -6.37 6.76 0.91
CA TYR A 190 -5.70 7.78 0.12
C TYR A 190 -5.17 7.19 -1.19
N ALA A 191 -5.20 7.98 -2.26
CA ALA A 191 -4.77 7.56 -3.59
C ALA A 191 -3.25 7.74 -3.75
N TYR A 192 -2.45 7.04 -2.93
CA TYR A 192 -1.01 6.95 -3.16
C TYR A 192 -0.73 6.22 -4.47
N TYR A 193 0.37 6.57 -5.13
CA TYR A 193 0.72 6.01 -6.45
C TYR A 193 0.72 4.47 -6.42
N VAL A 194 1.38 3.88 -5.44
CA VAL A 194 1.50 2.42 -5.31
C VAL A 194 0.18 1.73 -4.97
N LEU A 195 -0.79 2.44 -4.39
CA LEU A 195 -2.12 1.89 -4.11
C LEU A 195 -3.08 2.04 -5.30
N THR A 196 -2.80 3.02 -6.16
CA THR A 196 -3.61 3.34 -7.34
C THR A 196 -3.29 2.43 -8.52
N TYR A 197 -1.99 2.20 -8.77
CA TYR A 197 -1.52 1.57 -10.01
C TYR A 197 -1.11 0.09 -9.89
N THR A 198 -1.40 -0.53 -8.76
CA THR A 198 -1.42 -1.98 -8.64
C THR A 198 -2.76 -2.57 -9.13
N ASN A 199 -2.69 -3.69 -9.86
CA ASN A 199 -3.85 -4.41 -10.39
C ASN A 199 -4.50 -5.35 -9.35
N MET A 200 -3.98 -5.39 -8.13
CA MET A 200 -4.45 -6.23 -7.04
C MET A 200 -4.72 -5.38 -5.78
N PRO A 201 -5.47 -5.92 -4.80
CA PRO A 201 -5.63 -5.29 -3.49
C PRO A 201 -4.28 -4.89 -2.89
N ALA A 202 -4.21 -3.66 -2.39
CA ALA A 202 -2.98 -3.07 -1.90
C ALA A 202 -3.19 -2.35 -0.57
N THR A 203 -2.19 -2.40 0.30
CA THR A 203 -2.09 -1.58 1.51
C THR A 203 -0.73 -0.92 1.61
N LEU A 204 -0.69 0.26 2.23
CA LEU A 204 0.55 0.92 2.66
C LEU A 204 0.49 1.10 4.17
N GLY A 205 1.52 0.68 4.89
CA GLY A 205 1.59 0.84 6.34
C GLY A 205 2.63 1.88 6.74
N GLU A 206 2.22 2.82 7.58
CA GLU A 206 3.07 3.81 8.23
C GLU A 206 3.32 3.37 9.67
N THR A 207 4.44 2.67 9.89
CA THR A 207 4.66 1.90 11.13
C THR A 207 5.56 2.60 12.14
N GLY A 208 5.03 3.67 12.72
CA GLY A 208 5.75 4.53 13.66
C GLY A 208 6.18 5.83 12.99
N PHE A 209 6.62 6.77 13.81
CA PHE A 209 7.14 8.06 13.36
C PHE A 209 8.64 8.16 13.62
N ILE A 210 9.45 8.24 12.56
CA ILE A 210 10.91 8.37 12.68
C ILE A 210 11.32 9.70 13.33
N SER A 211 10.47 10.73 13.23
CA SER A 211 10.67 12.03 13.88
C SER A 211 10.36 11.99 15.38
N ASN A 212 9.57 11.03 15.86
CA ASN A 212 9.23 10.87 17.27
C ASN A 212 10.26 10.02 18.02
N ALA A 213 10.79 10.56 19.13
CA ALA A 213 11.85 9.88 19.88
C ALA A 213 11.43 8.52 20.46
N SER A 214 10.16 8.35 20.87
CA SER A 214 9.67 7.09 21.45
C SER A 214 9.56 6.01 20.37
N ASP A 215 8.91 6.30 19.25
CA ASP A 215 8.81 5.37 18.13
C ASP A 215 10.19 5.08 17.53
N ALA A 216 11.03 6.09 17.31
CA ALA A 216 12.39 5.91 16.82
C ALA A 216 13.24 5.02 17.74
N SER A 217 13.13 5.18 19.06
CA SER A 217 13.86 4.34 20.02
C SER A 217 13.48 2.86 19.93
N LYS A 218 12.19 2.57 19.67
CA LYS A 218 11.72 1.20 19.40
C LYS A 218 12.19 0.73 18.03
N LEU A 219 12.02 1.54 16.98
CA LEU A 219 12.42 1.21 15.60
C LEU A 219 13.92 0.93 15.47
N ALA A 220 14.76 1.55 16.30
CA ALA A 220 16.19 1.25 16.38
C ALA A 220 16.48 -0.19 16.86
N GLN A 221 15.57 -0.81 17.62
CA GLN A 221 15.74 -2.15 18.18
C GLN A 221 15.41 -3.23 17.13
N SER A 222 16.39 -4.08 16.86
CA SER A 222 16.23 -5.25 15.96
C SER A 222 15.07 -6.17 16.38
N SER A 223 14.85 -6.35 17.68
CA SER A 223 13.73 -7.14 18.21
C SER A 223 12.38 -6.52 17.89
N PHE A 224 12.25 -5.20 17.95
CA PHE A 224 11.00 -4.52 17.60
C PHE A 224 10.71 -4.63 16.10
N ARG A 225 11.72 -4.45 15.24
CA ARG A 225 11.58 -4.65 13.79
C ARG A 225 11.18 -6.10 13.46
N GLN A 226 11.70 -7.08 14.21
CA GLN A 226 11.25 -8.47 14.11
C GLN A 226 9.77 -8.63 14.52
N THR A 227 9.34 -7.98 15.59
CA THR A 227 7.92 -7.98 16.00
C THR A 227 7.02 -7.38 14.90
N LEU A 228 7.39 -6.23 14.33
CA LEU A 228 6.64 -5.61 13.24
C LEU A 228 6.55 -6.54 12.03
N ALA A 229 7.65 -7.18 11.64
CA ALA A 229 7.68 -8.14 10.54
C ALA A 229 6.72 -9.32 10.76
N THR A 230 6.70 -9.90 11.97
CA THR A 230 5.76 -10.96 12.34
C THR A 230 4.31 -10.47 12.35
N GLN A 231 4.05 -9.24 12.80
CA GLN A 231 2.71 -8.63 12.79
C GLN A 231 2.21 -8.38 11.37
N TYR A 232 3.05 -7.84 10.48
CA TYR A 232 2.74 -7.74 9.05
C TYR A 232 2.41 -9.10 8.45
N ALA A 233 3.26 -10.11 8.68
CA ALA A 233 3.05 -11.47 8.18
C ALA A 233 1.72 -12.06 8.68
N SER A 234 1.40 -11.86 9.95
CA SER A 234 0.15 -12.32 10.55
C SER A 234 -1.07 -11.60 9.97
N GLY A 235 -0.95 -10.29 9.67
CA GLY A 235 -2.01 -9.52 9.03
C GLY A 235 -2.28 -9.99 7.60
N MET A 236 -1.22 -10.24 6.83
CA MET A 236 -1.31 -10.86 5.50
C MET A 236 -1.92 -12.26 5.56
N HIS A 237 -1.56 -13.06 6.56
CA HIS A 237 -2.13 -14.39 6.77
C HIS A 237 -3.65 -14.31 7.04
N ARG A 238 -4.08 -13.45 7.96
CA ARG A 238 -5.49 -13.24 8.27
C ARG A 238 -6.28 -12.69 7.08
N TYR A 239 -5.68 -11.80 6.30
CA TYR A 239 -6.29 -11.33 5.06
C TYR A 239 -6.53 -12.48 4.08
N TRP A 240 -5.55 -13.36 3.85
CA TRP A 240 -5.71 -14.40 2.84
C TRP A 240 -6.52 -15.61 3.31
N TRP A 241 -6.23 -16.15 4.50
CA TRP A 241 -6.83 -17.39 5.01
C TRP A 241 -7.99 -17.18 6.00
N GLY A 242 -8.15 -15.97 6.56
CA GLY A 242 -9.30 -15.64 7.39
C GLY A 242 -9.28 -16.13 8.85
N PHE A 243 -8.17 -16.68 9.34
CA PHE A 243 -8.01 -17.13 10.74
C PHE A 243 -6.64 -16.78 11.35
#